data_AF-A0A1H8YQF0-F1
#
_entry.id   AF-A0A1H8YQF0-F1
#
_cell.length_a   1.000
_cell.length_b   1.000
_cell.length_c   1.000
_cell.angle_alpha   90.00
_cell.angle_beta   90.00
_cell.angle_gamma   90.00
#
_symmetry.space_group_name_H-M   'P 1'
#
loop_
_entity.id
_entity.type
_entity.pdbx_description
1 polymer ?
#
loop_
_entity_poly.entity_id
_entity_poly.type
_entity_poly.pdbx_seq_one_letter_code
_entity_poly.pdbx_strand_id
1 'polypeptide(L)'
;MTSTERRSRIEQMYGPGCMIECISPSVATERAEELTRASTARDLGSSNGYFAGMATELLSRYLLAAAILGEDSATILSWARSRGAQPWTALAERDDIVPEGWLSTRETIDSLPAATQAACFATVLSALRLPADG
;
A
#
# COMPACT_ATOMS: atom_id res chain seq x y z
N MET A 1 -9.16 -27.69 14.73
CA MET A 1 -8.55 -27.17 13.48
C MET A 1 -8.75 -25.66 13.46
N THR A 2 -7.93 -24.91 14.18
CA THR A 2 -7.97 -23.45 14.13
C THR A 2 -7.07 -23.01 12.99
N SER A 3 -7.67 -22.58 11.89
CA SER A 3 -6.98 -21.87 10.81
C SER A 3 -6.14 -20.78 11.43
N THR A 4 -4.81 -20.91 11.34
CA THR A 4 -3.90 -19.78 11.54
C THR A 4 -4.22 -18.79 10.42
N GLU A 5 -5.15 -17.86 10.66
CA GLU A 5 -5.40 -16.75 9.76
C GLU A 5 -4.06 -16.07 9.52
N ARG A 6 -3.57 -16.14 8.27
CA ARG A 6 -2.38 -15.40 7.87
C ARG A 6 -2.72 -13.91 8.01
N ARG A 7 -2.39 -13.35 9.17
CA ARG A 7 -2.43 -11.91 9.40
C ARG A 7 -1.57 -11.23 8.32
N SER A 8 -2.07 -10.15 7.76
CA SER A 8 -1.25 -9.35 6.85
C SER A 8 -0.05 -8.77 7.62
N ARG A 9 0.99 -8.34 6.90
CA ARG A 9 2.12 -7.66 7.54
C ARG A 9 1.69 -6.39 8.30
N ILE A 10 0.67 -5.71 7.77
CA ILE A 10 0.05 -4.54 8.40
C ILE A 10 -0.47 -4.90 9.81
N GLU A 11 -1.26 -5.95 9.94
CA GLU A 11 -1.82 -6.38 11.22
C GLU A 11 -0.76 -6.93 12.17
N GLN A 12 0.32 -7.52 11.65
CA GLN A 12 1.45 -7.96 12.48
C GLN A 12 2.19 -6.76 13.09
N MET A 13 2.37 -5.68 12.33
CA MET A 13 3.11 -4.49 12.77
C MET A 13 2.28 -3.59 13.68
N TYR A 14 1.00 -3.38 13.38
CA TYR A 14 0.18 -2.36 14.04
C TYR A 14 -1.02 -2.92 14.82
N GLY A 15 -1.28 -4.23 14.74
CA GLY A 15 -2.42 -4.86 15.40
C GLY A 15 -3.74 -4.72 14.63
N PRO A 16 -4.82 -5.34 15.14
CA PRO A 16 -6.15 -5.27 14.52
C PRO A 16 -6.74 -3.86 14.63
N GLY A 17 -7.50 -3.42 13.62
CA GLY A 17 -8.18 -2.12 13.63
C GLY A 17 -7.30 -0.91 13.39
N CYS A 18 -6.00 -1.09 13.17
CA CYS A 18 -5.04 -0.01 12.95
C CYS A 18 -5.37 0.87 11.73
N MET A 19 -6.14 0.38 10.76
CA MET A 19 -6.51 1.15 9.55
C MET A 19 -7.18 2.48 9.85
N ILE A 20 -7.92 2.61 10.95
CA ILE A 20 -8.59 3.87 11.30
C ILE A 20 -7.59 5.02 11.50
N GLU A 21 -6.39 4.74 12.00
CA GLU A 21 -5.35 5.75 12.23
C GLU A 21 -4.75 6.27 10.92
N CYS A 22 -4.85 5.49 9.83
CA CYS A 22 -4.42 5.89 8.49
C CYS A 22 -5.36 6.94 7.85
N ILE A 23 -6.43 7.38 8.53
CA ILE A 23 -7.26 8.50 8.06
C ILE A 23 -6.47 9.81 7.99
N SER A 24 -5.38 9.92 8.77
CA SER A 24 -4.41 11.00 8.63
C SER A 24 -3.43 10.66 7.51
N PRO A 25 -3.28 11.53 6.48
CA PRO A 25 -2.33 11.30 5.39
C PRO A 25 -0.88 11.13 5.86
N SER A 26 -0.49 11.81 6.94
CA SER A 26 0.86 11.66 7.52
C SER A 26 1.07 10.27 8.11
N VAL A 27 0.08 9.73 8.84
CA VAL A 27 0.13 8.38 9.41
C VAL A 27 0.12 7.32 8.31
N ALA A 28 -0.71 7.51 7.28
CA ALA A 28 -0.73 6.61 6.12
C ALA A 28 0.63 6.57 5.40
N THR A 29 1.29 7.72 5.27
CA THR A 29 2.62 7.84 4.66
C THR A 29 3.70 7.17 5.51
N GLU A 30 3.75 7.47 6.82
CA GLU A 30 4.71 6.87 7.76
C GLU A 30 4.62 5.34 7.76
N ARG A 31 3.41 4.80 7.80
CA ARG A 31 3.18 3.35 7.77
C ARG A 31 3.55 2.73 6.43
N ALA A 32 3.28 3.42 5.32
CA ALA A 32 3.70 2.96 4.00
C ALA A 32 5.23 2.88 3.88
N GLU A 33 5.95 3.86 4.44
CA GLU A 33 7.41 3.85 4.49
C GLU A 33 7.94 2.68 5.32
N GLU A 34 7.36 2.45 6.50
CA GLU A 34 7.75 1.34 7.37
C GLU A 34 7.51 -0.03 6.72
N LEU A 35 6.34 -0.24 6.13
CA LEU A 35 6.00 -1.47 5.40
C LEU A 35 6.96 -1.72 4.24
N THR A 36 7.25 -0.66 3.48
CA THR A 36 8.17 -0.74 2.34
C THR A 36 9.59 -1.06 2.83
N ARG A 37 10.10 -0.35 3.84
CA ARG A 37 11.43 -0.57 4.44
C ARG A 37 11.58 -1.98 5.02
N ALA A 38 10.54 -2.49 5.68
CA ALA A 38 10.51 -3.85 6.22
C ALA A 38 10.56 -4.94 5.13
N SER A 39 10.18 -4.62 3.88
CA SER A 39 10.25 -5.55 2.74
C SER A 39 11.56 -5.45 1.95
N THR A 40 12.08 -4.24 1.78
CA THR A 40 13.26 -3.97 0.94
C THR A 40 14.57 -4.21 1.68
N ALA A 41 14.56 -4.31 3.02
CA ALA A 41 15.73 -4.69 3.80
C ALA A 41 16.35 -6.05 3.43
N ARG A 42 15.69 -6.88 2.61
CA ARG A 42 16.17 -8.20 2.16
C ARG A 42 16.73 -8.26 0.73
N ASP A 43 16.52 -7.27 -0.14
CA ASP A 43 16.96 -7.33 -1.55
C ASP A 43 17.70 -6.03 -1.97
N LEU A 44 19.03 -6.11 -2.13
CA LEU A 44 19.91 -4.95 -2.33
C LEU A 44 20.23 -4.67 -3.81
N GLY A 45 19.78 -3.52 -4.34
CA GLY A 45 20.18 -2.94 -5.64
C GLY A 45 19.60 -1.52 -5.91
N SER A 46 20.25 -0.70 -6.75
CA SER A 46 19.88 0.72 -6.98
C SER A 46 18.52 0.94 -7.66
N SER A 47 18.09 0.03 -8.54
CA SER A 47 16.75 0.08 -9.14
C SER A 47 15.64 -0.10 -8.10
N ASN A 48 15.96 -0.64 -6.92
CA ASN A 48 15.01 -0.89 -5.86
C ASN A 48 14.57 0.40 -5.15
N GLY A 49 15.39 1.46 -5.14
CA GLY A 49 15.03 2.75 -4.54
C GLY A 49 13.87 3.45 -5.28
N TYR A 50 13.89 3.38 -6.62
CA TYR A 50 12.80 3.92 -7.45
C TYR A 50 11.48 3.19 -7.19
N PHE A 51 11.49 1.85 -7.25
CA PHE A 51 10.28 1.05 -7.03
C PHE A 51 9.81 1.09 -5.57
N ALA A 52 10.72 1.21 -4.60
CA ALA A 52 10.38 1.42 -3.20
C ALA A 52 9.66 2.75 -3.01
N GLY A 53 10.17 3.85 -3.60
CA GLY A 53 9.48 5.15 -3.56
C GLY A 53 8.07 5.07 -4.15
N MET A 54 7.92 4.48 -5.33
CA MET A 54 6.61 4.28 -5.96
C MET A 54 5.68 3.39 -5.14
N ALA A 55 6.21 2.35 -4.48
CA ALA A 55 5.44 1.48 -3.62
C ALA A 55 4.97 2.20 -2.35
N THR A 56 5.82 3.01 -1.73
CA THR A 56 5.45 3.86 -0.60
C THR A 56 4.31 4.80 -0.97
N GLU A 57 4.42 5.51 -2.10
CA GLU A 57 3.37 6.41 -2.58
C GLU A 57 2.05 5.65 -2.82
N LEU A 58 2.10 4.50 -3.48
CA LEU A 58 0.88 3.73 -3.75
C LEU A 58 0.26 3.16 -2.48
N LEU A 59 1.08 2.70 -1.53
CA LEU A 59 0.63 2.15 -0.26
C LEU A 59 0.02 3.21 0.65
N SER A 60 0.58 4.42 0.72
CA SER A 60 0.02 5.50 1.55
C SER A 60 -1.40 5.85 1.10
N ARG A 61 -1.64 5.87 -0.21
CA ARG A 61 -2.97 6.10 -0.81
C ARG A 61 -3.93 4.96 -0.52
N TYR A 62 -3.48 3.70 -0.60
CA TYR A 62 -4.32 2.55 -0.26
C TYR A 62 -4.67 2.50 1.22
N LEU A 63 -3.73 2.85 2.10
CA LEU A 63 -3.97 2.92 3.55
C LEU A 63 -4.99 4.02 3.89
N LEU A 64 -4.85 5.21 3.29
CA LEU A 64 -5.82 6.29 3.46
C LEU A 64 -7.19 5.92 2.90
N ALA A 65 -7.25 5.34 1.70
CA ALA A 65 -8.51 4.89 1.10
C ALA A 65 -9.20 3.80 1.93
N ALA A 66 -8.43 2.86 2.50
CA ALA A 66 -8.97 1.85 3.40
C ALA A 66 -9.54 2.48 4.67
N ALA A 67 -8.84 3.47 5.26
CA ALA A 67 -9.33 4.21 6.41
C ALA A 67 -10.63 4.97 6.11
N ILE A 68 -10.73 5.59 4.94
CA ILE A 68 -11.93 6.30 4.47
C ILE A 68 -13.12 5.34 4.35
N LEU A 69 -12.90 4.16 3.76
CA LEU A 69 -13.94 3.17 3.50
C LEU A 69 -14.25 2.26 4.69
N GLY A 70 -13.45 2.29 5.76
CA GLY A 70 -13.55 1.34 6.86
C GLY A 70 -13.11 -0.08 6.49
N GLU A 71 -12.24 -0.20 5.49
CA GLU A 71 -11.75 -1.46 4.94
C GLU A 71 -10.52 -1.97 5.70
N ASP A 72 -10.26 -3.27 5.56
CA ASP A 72 -9.18 -3.95 6.25
C ASP A 72 -7.93 -4.17 5.37
N SER A 73 -6.93 -4.80 5.98
CA SER A 73 -5.67 -5.09 5.33
C SER A 73 -5.76 -6.13 4.20
N ALA A 74 -6.77 -7.01 4.22
CA ALA A 74 -7.02 -7.99 3.16
C ALA A 74 -7.58 -7.29 1.91
N THR A 75 -8.43 -6.28 2.09
CA THR A 75 -8.92 -5.44 1.00
C THR A 75 -7.77 -4.70 0.30
N ILE A 76 -6.82 -4.13 1.05
CA ILE A 76 -5.63 -3.47 0.47
C ILE A 76 -4.83 -4.43 -0.42
N LEU A 77 -4.62 -5.67 0.05
CA LEU A 77 -3.94 -6.70 -0.73
C LEU A 77 -4.72 -7.07 -2.00
N SER A 78 -6.05 -7.10 -1.93
CA SER A 78 -6.91 -7.32 -3.09
C SER A 78 -6.77 -6.20 -4.13
N TRP A 79 -6.77 -4.93 -3.70
CA TRP A 79 -6.56 -3.78 -4.57
C TRP A 79 -5.18 -3.81 -5.24
N ALA A 80 -4.12 -4.15 -4.50
CA ALA A 80 -2.77 -4.29 -5.06
C ALA A 80 -2.68 -5.39 -6.13
N ARG A 81 -3.41 -6.51 -5.98
CA ARG A 81 -3.44 -7.61 -6.95
C ARG A 81 -4.24 -7.26 -8.20
N SER A 82 -5.41 -6.65 -8.02
CA SER A 82 -6.36 -6.36 -9.10
C SER A 82 -6.13 -5.02 -9.78
N ARG A 83 -5.28 -4.15 -9.20
CA ARG A 83 -5.12 -2.74 -9.59
C ARG A 83 -6.48 -2.01 -9.55
N GLY A 84 -7.25 -2.28 -8.50
CA GLY A 84 -8.63 -1.84 -8.36
C GLY A 84 -8.80 -0.32 -8.45
N ALA A 85 -9.92 0.12 -9.05
CA ALA A 85 -10.25 1.54 -9.18
C ALA A 85 -10.83 2.16 -7.89
N GLN A 86 -11.31 1.32 -6.96
CA GLN A 86 -12.00 1.72 -5.72
C GLN A 86 -11.18 2.68 -4.83
N PRO A 87 -9.87 2.44 -4.56
CA PRO A 87 -9.09 3.36 -3.72
C PRO A 87 -9.10 4.79 -4.23
N TRP A 88 -8.99 4.94 -5.55
CA TRP A 88 -8.95 6.24 -6.22
C TRP A 88 -10.29 6.95 -6.20
N THR A 89 -11.37 6.18 -6.24
CA THR A 89 -12.73 6.73 -6.12
C THR A 89 -12.94 7.27 -4.71
N ALA A 90 -12.57 6.49 -3.69
CA ALA A 90 -12.69 6.91 -2.29
C ALA A 90 -11.84 8.15 -1.96
N LEU A 91 -10.63 8.25 -2.52
CA LEU A 91 -9.79 9.43 -2.37
C LEU A 91 -10.39 10.66 -3.07
N ALA A 92 -10.96 10.49 -4.26
CA ALA A 92 -11.58 11.59 -5.00
C ALA A 92 -12.85 12.14 -4.33
N GLU A 93 -13.56 11.31 -3.56
CA GLU A 93 -14.76 11.70 -2.80
C GLU A 93 -14.43 12.45 -1.48
N ARG A 94 -13.15 12.52 -1.10
CA ARG A 94 -12.68 13.08 0.18
C ARG A 94 -11.55 14.10 -0.02
N ASP A 95 -11.80 15.08 -0.86
CA ASP A 95 -10.86 16.19 -1.14
C ASP A 95 -10.52 17.04 0.11
N ASP A 96 -11.35 16.95 1.16
CA ASP A 96 -11.15 17.59 2.46
C ASP A 96 -9.96 17.06 3.26
N ILE A 97 -9.55 15.80 3.02
CA ILE A 97 -8.46 15.14 3.75
C ILE A 97 -7.36 14.59 2.84
N VAL A 98 -7.59 14.49 1.54
CA VAL A 98 -6.59 14.00 0.59
C VAL A 98 -5.66 15.15 0.20
N PRO A 99 -4.33 15.02 0.42
CA PRO A 99 -3.40 16.09 0.05
C PRO A 99 -3.36 16.34 -1.46
N GLU A 100 -3.04 17.58 -1.83
CA GLU A 100 -2.93 17.99 -3.22
C GLU A 100 -1.95 17.10 -4.01
N GLY A 101 -2.34 16.73 -5.24
CA GLY A 101 -1.52 15.91 -6.14
C GLY A 101 -1.56 14.40 -5.86
N TRP A 102 -2.21 13.93 -4.79
CA TRP A 102 -2.25 12.48 -4.49
C TRP A 102 -3.01 11.67 -5.55
N LEU A 103 -4.05 12.26 -6.15
CA LEU A 103 -4.86 11.60 -7.19
C LEU A 103 -4.08 11.39 -8.50
N SER A 104 -3.11 12.26 -8.81
CA SER A 104 -2.26 12.17 -10.01
C SER A 104 -1.31 10.97 -10.02
N THR A 105 -1.13 10.30 -8.88
CA THR A 105 -0.27 9.11 -8.78
C THR A 105 -0.80 7.94 -9.60
N ARG A 106 -2.13 7.79 -9.70
CA ARG A 106 -2.73 6.76 -10.57
C ARG A 106 -2.37 7.00 -12.03
N GLU A 107 -2.58 8.21 -12.50
CA GLU A 107 -2.29 8.61 -13.89
C GLU A 107 -0.80 8.44 -14.20
N THR A 108 0.06 8.82 -13.24
CA THR A 108 1.50 8.60 -13.33
C THR A 108 1.81 7.11 -13.53
N ILE A 109 1.28 6.23 -12.67
CA ILE A 109 1.53 4.78 -12.78
C ILE A 109 0.97 4.22 -14.09
N ASP A 110 -0.26 4.59 -14.46
CA ASP A 110 -0.92 4.09 -15.66
C ASP A 110 -0.21 4.53 -16.95
N SER A 111 0.52 5.66 -16.92
CA SER A 111 1.34 6.15 -18.03
C SER A 111 2.68 5.41 -18.21
N LEU A 112 3.12 4.63 -17.21
CA LEU A 112 4.40 3.92 -17.26
C LEU A 112 4.33 2.70 -18.21
N PRO A 113 5.48 2.23 -18.72
CA PRO A 113 5.55 0.95 -19.44
C PRO A 113 4.99 -0.21 -18.61
N ALA A 114 4.32 -1.16 -19.26
CA ALA A 114 3.67 -2.29 -18.58
C ALA A 114 4.60 -3.09 -17.65
N ALA A 115 5.87 -3.26 -18.05
CA ALA A 115 6.89 -3.91 -17.22
C ALA A 115 7.20 -3.12 -15.94
N THR A 116 7.29 -1.79 -16.05
CA THR A 116 7.50 -0.88 -14.92
C THR A 116 6.29 -0.89 -13.99
N GLN A 117 5.07 -0.85 -14.54
CA GLN A 117 3.85 -1.00 -13.75
C GLN A 117 3.86 -2.31 -12.97
N ALA A 118 4.15 -3.43 -13.64
CA ALA A 118 4.21 -4.74 -13.01
C ALA A 118 5.25 -4.78 -11.88
N ALA A 119 6.42 -4.18 -12.07
CA ALA A 119 7.44 -4.06 -11.03
C ALA A 119 6.96 -3.23 -9.82
N CYS A 120 6.32 -2.07 -10.05
CA CYS A 120 5.74 -1.25 -8.96
C CYS A 120 4.75 -2.08 -8.11
N PHE A 121 3.79 -2.75 -8.77
CA PHE A 121 2.80 -3.57 -8.06
C PHE A 121 3.43 -4.80 -7.39
N ALA A 122 4.47 -5.39 -7.98
CA ALA A 122 5.21 -6.48 -7.34
C ALA A 122 5.89 -6.01 -6.04
N THR A 123 6.49 -4.82 -6.03
CA THR A 123 7.08 -4.23 -4.83
C THR A 123 6.03 -3.94 -3.75
N VAL A 124 4.87 -3.40 -4.12
CA VAL A 124 3.73 -3.23 -3.19
C VAL A 124 3.28 -4.56 -2.60
N LEU A 125 3.15 -5.60 -3.42
CA LEU A 125 2.78 -6.93 -2.95
C LEU A 125 3.85 -7.54 -2.02
N SER A 126 5.13 -7.27 -2.27
CA SER A 126 6.22 -7.68 -1.37
C SER A 126 6.12 -6.96 -0.02
N ALA A 127 5.82 -5.66 -0.02
CA ALA A 127 5.62 -4.86 1.19
C ALA A 127 4.48 -5.36 2.08
N LEU A 128 3.40 -5.87 1.48
CA LEU A 128 2.21 -6.35 2.18
C LEU A 128 2.31 -7.82 2.65
N ARG A 129 3.19 -8.62 2.04
CA ARG A 129 3.35 -10.03 2.37
C ARG A 129 4.22 -10.21 3.60
N LEU A 130 3.87 -11.20 4.41
CA LEU A 130 4.81 -11.75 5.37
C LEU A 130 5.94 -12.46 4.62
N PRO A 131 7.19 -12.41 5.12
CA PRO A 131 8.20 -13.36 4.67
C PRO A 131 7.62 -14.77 4.86
N ALA A 132 7.69 -15.62 3.84
CA ALA A 132 7.49 -17.04 4.06
C ALA A 132 8.54 -17.46 5.09
N ASP A 133 8.11 -18.03 6.22
CA ASP A 133 9.01 -18.64 7.18
C ASP A 133 9.98 -19.56 6.42
N GLY A 134 11.27 -19.24 6.51
CA GLY A 134 12.35 -20.09 6.01
C GLY A 134 12.73 -21.10 7.08
#